data_AF-A0A8I0L1K5-F1
#
_entry.id   AF-A0A8I0L1K5-F1
#
_cell.length_a   1.000
_cell.length_b   1.000
_cell.length_c   1.000
_cell.angle_alpha   90.00
_cell.angle_beta   90.00
_cell.angle_gamma   90.00
#
_symmetry.space_group_name_H-M   'P 1'
#
loop_
_entity.id
_entity.type
_entity.pdbx_description
1 polymer ?
#
loop_
_entity_poly.entity_id
_entity_poly.type
_entity_poly.pdbx_seq_one_letter_code
_entity_poly.pdbx_strand_id
1 'polypeptide(L)'
;MMIERRELLMAGAGLAAAGTLAAPAAGQQHRMEGMAMSMTDCIDDCLASHRMCLETAAWLTKQSSALASASLIAMLNDCAELCQATANSMLRESALHRILCRACADACERCAEECGRHSEDQRIARCSATCKKCAASCRMMADMTG
;
A
#
# COMPACT_ATOMS: atom_id res chain seq x y z
N MET A 1 8.89 10.46 39.75
CA MET A 1 10.04 10.04 38.92
C MET A 1 10.19 11.07 37.81
N MET A 2 11.20 11.93 37.99
CA MET A 2 11.44 13.15 37.22
C MET A 2 12.22 12.81 35.94
N ILE A 3 11.83 13.48 34.87
CA ILE A 3 12.37 13.41 33.52
C ILE A 3 13.59 14.35 33.46
N GLU A 4 14.80 13.82 33.33
CA GLU A 4 16.02 14.58 33.01
C GLU A 4 16.43 14.23 31.57
N ARG A 5 16.02 15.07 30.61
CA ARG A 5 16.48 15.05 29.21
C ARG A 5 17.28 16.31 28.88
N ARG A 6 17.94 16.92 29.88
CA ARG A 6 18.69 18.19 29.74
C ARG A 6 20.15 18.05 29.30
N GLU A 7 20.63 16.84 29.01
CA GLU A 7 22.06 16.59 28.73
C GLU A 7 22.40 16.26 27.26
N LEU A 8 21.54 16.58 26.30
CA LEU A 8 21.84 16.38 24.86
C LEU A 8 21.98 17.69 24.06
N LEU A 9 21.91 18.84 24.73
CA LEU A 9 22.32 20.10 24.15
C LEU A 9 23.78 20.36 24.58
N MET A 10 24.64 20.61 23.58
CA MET A 10 26.00 21.19 23.67
C MET A 10 27.20 20.22 23.56
N ALA A 11 27.49 19.77 22.33
CA ALA A 11 28.84 19.68 21.76
C ALA A 11 28.71 19.21 20.28
N GLY A 12 29.23 19.83 19.24
CA GLY A 12 30.09 21.00 19.11
C GLY A 12 30.13 21.40 17.63
N ALA A 13 30.48 22.65 17.38
CA ALA A 13 30.69 23.22 16.06
C ALA A 13 31.84 22.51 15.32
N GLY A 14 31.58 22.09 14.08
CA GLY A 14 32.57 21.56 13.14
C GLY A 14 32.44 22.29 11.80
N LEU A 15 33.58 22.73 11.26
CA LEU A 15 33.74 23.80 10.30
C LEU A 15 33.17 23.52 8.89
N ALA A 16 32.73 24.61 8.25
CA ALA A 16 32.42 24.69 6.83
C ALA A 16 33.68 24.52 5.97
N ALA A 17 33.63 23.60 5.00
CA ALA A 17 34.49 23.62 3.84
C ALA A 17 33.60 23.69 2.59
N ALA A 18 33.58 24.87 1.97
CA ALA A 18 33.01 25.08 0.66
C ALA A 18 33.90 24.40 -0.39
N GLY A 19 33.36 23.37 -1.05
CA GLY A 19 33.96 22.74 -2.22
C GLY A 19 32.89 22.64 -3.31
N THR A 20 32.84 23.64 -4.19
CA THR A 20 32.02 23.60 -5.41
C THR A 20 32.79 22.86 -6.50
N LEU A 21 32.40 21.62 -6.79
CA LEU A 21 32.72 20.97 -8.06
C LEU A 21 31.41 20.72 -8.80
N ALA A 22 31.26 21.46 -9.90
CA ALA A 22 30.16 21.35 -10.85
C ALA A 22 30.24 20.03 -11.63
N ALA A 23 29.07 19.45 -11.88
CA ALA A 23 28.82 18.16 -12.52
C ALA A 23 29.16 18.14 -14.03
N PRO A 24 29.25 16.95 -14.65
CA PRO A 24 28.69 16.76 -15.97
C PRO A 24 27.21 16.37 -15.83
N ALA A 25 26.34 17.11 -16.52
CA ALA A 25 24.96 16.71 -16.78
C ALA A 25 24.97 15.49 -17.70
N ALA A 26 24.90 14.29 -17.11
CA ALA A 26 24.68 13.06 -17.86
C ALA A 26 23.19 12.93 -18.16
N GLY A 27 22.83 13.33 -19.39
CA GLY A 27 21.81 12.70 -20.21
C GLY A 27 20.47 12.38 -19.54
N GLN A 28 19.54 13.31 -19.66
CA GLN A 28 18.12 13.03 -19.54
C GLN A 28 17.70 12.09 -20.70
N GLN A 29 17.81 10.77 -20.48
CA GLN A 29 17.15 9.79 -21.31
C GLN A 29 15.67 9.77 -20.96
N HIS A 30 14.94 10.69 -21.60
CA HIS A 30 13.53 10.52 -21.85
C HIS A 30 13.35 9.25 -22.71
N ARG A 31 12.97 8.14 -22.07
CA ARG A 31 12.35 7.02 -22.76
C ARG A 31 10.98 6.83 -22.16
N MET A 32 10.01 7.47 -22.79
CA MET A 32 8.61 7.05 -22.78
C MET A 32 8.54 5.66 -23.45
N GLU A 33 9.01 4.63 -22.77
CA GLU A 33 8.51 3.27 -22.95
C GLU A 33 7.22 3.23 -22.14
N GLY A 34 6.08 2.95 -22.79
CA GLY A 34 4.75 3.09 -22.21
C GLY A 34 4.68 2.53 -20.79
N MET A 35 4.05 3.27 -19.87
CA MET A 35 4.01 3.04 -18.41
C MET A 35 3.50 1.63 -18.05
N ALA A 36 4.36 0.64 -18.21
CA ALA A 36 4.15 -0.70 -17.71
C ALA A 36 4.43 -0.65 -16.21
N MET A 37 3.42 -1.02 -15.42
CA MET A 37 3.55 -1.15 -13.98
C MET A 37 4.62 -2.20 -13.64
N SER A 38 5.51 -1.88 -12.70
CA SER A 38 6.52 -2.81 -12.20
C SER A 38 5.98 -3.76 -11.13
N MET A 39 6.72 -4.84 -10.83
CA MET A 39 6.39 -5.71 -9.70
C MET A 39 6.43 -4.93 -8.37
N THR A 40 7.36 -3.98 -8.22
CA THR A 40 7.45 -3.10 -7.05
C THR A 40 6.19 -2.25 -6.88
N ASP A 41 5.65 -1.69 -7.94
CA ASP A 41 4.40 -0.92 -7.87
C ASP A 41 3.24 -1.79 -7.37
N CYS A 42 3.15 -3.05 -7.84
CA CYS A 42 2.13 -3.99 -7.38
C CYS A 42 2.33 -4.38 -5.90
N ILE A 43 3.58 -4.55 -5.45
CA ILE A 43 3.91 -4.80 -4.04
C ILE A 43 3.40 -3.63 -3.18
N ASP A 44 3.72 -2.39 -3.58
CA ASP A 44 3.34 -1.19 -2.84
C ASP A 44 1.81 -1.03 -2.75
N ASP A 45 1.11 -1.31 -3.85
CA ASP A 45 -0.36 -1.27 -3.87
C ASP A 45 -0.98 -2.37 -2.99
N CYS A 46 -0.43 -3.58 -2.98
CA CYS A 46 -0.86 -4.64 -2.06
C CYS A 46 -0.64 -4.25 -0.60
N LEU A 47 0.53 -3.72 -0.24
CA LEU A 47 0.82 -3.31 1.14
C LEU A 47 -0.05 -2.12 1.59
N ALA A 48 -0.30 -1.17 0.70
CA ALA A 48 -1.21 -0.06 0.96
C ALA A 48 -2.65 -0.56 1.19
N SER A 49 -3.13 -1.49 0.36
CA SER A 49 -4.45 -2.11 0.50
C SER A 49 -4.57 -2.92 1.79
N HIS A 50 -3.58 -3.76 2.09
CA HIS A 50 -3.50 -4.51 3.34
C HIS A 50 -3.69 -3.61 4.56
N ARG A 51 -2.88 -2.55 4.65
CA ARG A 51 -2.93 -1.60 5.76
C ARG A 51 -4.29 -0.91 5.84
N MET A 52 -4.80 -0.40 4.72
CA MET A 52 -6.05 0.33 4.67
C MET A 52 -7.25 -0.53 5.10
N CYS A 53 -7.32 -1.77 4.61
CA CYS A 53 -8.38 -2.71 4.95
C CYS A 53 -8.33 -3.08 6.44
N LEU A 54 -7.14 -3.42 6.96
CA LEU A 54 -6.98 -3.82 8.35
C LEU A 54 -7.30 -2.66 9.33
N GLU A 55 -6.82 -1.45 9.03
CA GLU A 55 -7.13 -0.25 9.82
C GLU A 55 -8.62 0.10 9.76
N THR A 56 -9.27 -0.09 8.61
CA THR A 56 -10.71 0.17 8.45
C THR A 56 -11.56 -0.86 9.20
N ALA A 57 -11.20 -2.15 9.14
CA ALA A 57 -11.85 -3.20 9.92
C ALA A 57 -11.72 -2.92 11.43
N ALA A 58 -10.52 -2.65 11.90
CA ALA A 58 -10.26 -2.33 13.30
C ALA A 58 -11.00 -1.06 13.76
N TRP A 59 -11.10 -0.05 12.89
CA TRP A 59 -11.90 1.13 13.16
C TRP A 59 -13.37 0.75 13.34
N LEU A 60 -13.98 0.05 12.38
CA LEU A 60 -15.40 -0.34 12.38
C LEU A 60 -15.83 -1.06 13.66
N THR A 61 -14.97 -1.93 14.23
CA THR A 61 -15.28 -2.63 15.50
C THR A 61 -15.52 -1.69 16.69
N LYS A 62 -15.08 -0.44 16.60
CA LYS A 62 -15.22 0.59 17.64
C LYS A 62 -16.39 1.53 17.37
N GLN A 63 -17.12 1.38 16.25
CA GLN A 63 -18.28 2.21 15.95
C GLN A 63 -19.57 1.49 16.33
N SER A 64 -20.50 2.22 16.96
CA SER A 64 -21.86 1.76 17.25
C SER A 64 -22.83 1.92 16.08
N SER A 65 -22.33 2.19 14.87
CA SER A 65 -23.14 2.58 13.71
C SER A 65 -23.57 1.39 12.87
N ALA A 66 -24.65 1.57 12.10
CA ALA A 66 -25.11 0.61 11.10
C ALA A 66 -24.09 0.30 9.98
N LEU A 67 -22.99 1.07 9.89
CA LEU A 67 -21.89 0.82 8.95
C LEU A 67 -21.01 -0.37 9.38
N ALA A 68 -20.98 -0.72 10.66
CA ALA A 68 -20.15 -1.79 11.20
C ALA A 68 -20.83 -3.16 11.08
N SER A 69 -21.20 -3.56 9.87
CA SER A 69 -21.74 -4.90 9.64
C SER A 69 -20.64 -5.95 9.80
N ALA A 70 -21.01 -7.12 10.33
CA ALA A 70 -20.08 -8.25 10.43
C ALA A 70 -19.57 -8.70 9.05
N SER A 71 -20.38 -8.54 7.99
CA SER A 71 -19.99 -8.88 6.62
C SER A 71 -18.90 -7.96 6.08
N LEU A 72 -19.01 -6.64 6.28
CA LEU A 72 -18.00 -5.69 5.80
C LEU A 72 -16.68 -5.89 6.54
N ILE A 73 -16.73 -6.08 7.86
CA ILE A 73 -15.52 -6.35 8.67
C ILE A 73 -14.84 -7.65 8.20
N ALA A 74 -15.60 -8.71 7.95
CA ALA A 74 -15.05 -9.96 7.44
C ALA A 74 -14.38 -9.77 6.07
N MET A 75 -15.06 -9.09 5.13
CA MET A 75 -14.52 -8.81 3.80
C MET A 75 -13.24 -7.96 3.85
N LEU A 76 -13.18 -6.97 4.73
CA LEU A 76 -11.98 -6.15 4.93
C LEU A 76 -10.81 -7.00 5.45
N ASN A 77 -11.04 -7.88 6.42
CA ASN A 77 -10.00 -8.75 6.95
C ASN A 77 -9.51 -9.75 5.89
N ASP A 78 -10.42 -10.39 5.15
CA ASP A 78 -10.05 -11.32 4.07
C ASP A 78 -9.21 -10.63 3.00
N CYS A 79 -9.61 -9.42 2.60
CA CYS A 79 -8.86 -8.61 1.64
C CYS A 79 -7.47 -8.24 2.19
N ALA A 80 -7.37 -7.88 3.46
CA ALA A 80 -6.11 -7.51 4.09
C ALA A 80 -5.11 -8.68 4.09
N GLU A 81 -5.55 -9.87 4.52
CA GLU A 81 -4.70 -11.06 4.57
C GLU A 81 -4.23 -11.48 3.18
N LEU A 82 -5.13 -11.45 2.19
CA LEU A 82 -4.77 -11.83 0.83
C LEU A 82 -3.80 -10.84 0.17
N CYS A 83 -3.99 -9.53 0.43
CA CYS A 83 -3.05 -8.50 -0.01
C CYS A 83 -1.65 -8.72 0.59
N GLN A 84 -1.56 -9.03 1.88
CA GLN A 84 -0.27 -9.31 2.54
C GLN A 84 0.40 -10.56 1.97
N ALA A 85 -0.35 -11.66 1.81
CA ALA A 85 0.17 -12.90 1.23
C ALA A 85 0.70 -12.68 -0.20
N THR A 86 -0.01 -11.86 -0.99
CA THR A 86 0.33 -11.52 -2.36
C THR A 86 1.59 -10.65 -2.43
N ALA A 87 1.67 -9.58 -1.64
CA ALA A 87 2.87 -8.75 -1.53
C ALA A 87 4.10 -9.59 -1.14
N ASN A 88 3.96 -10.42 -0.10
CA ASN A 88 5.02 -11.30 0.37
C ASN A 88 5.48 -12.28 -0.72
N SER A 89 4.58 -12.68 -1.64
CA SER A 89 4.93 -13.63 -2.71
C SER A 89 5.77 -12.99 -3.79
N MET A 90 5.51 -11.74 -4.12
CA MET A 90 6.30 -10.96 -5.05
C MET A 90 7.65 -10.57 -4.43
N LEU A 91 7.68 -10.13 -3.16
CA LEU A 91 8.91 -9.79 -2.43
C LEU A 91 9.94 -10.91 -2.37
N ARG A 92 9.48 -12.17 -2.35
CA ARG A 92 10.34 -13.36 -2.34
C ARG A 92 10.48 -14.02 -3.71
N GLU A 93 10.05 -13.32 -4.78
CA GLU A 93 10.11 -13.78 -6.17
C GLU A 93 9.50 -15.18 -6.37
N SER A 94 8.41 -15.47 -5.65
CA SER A 94 7.79 -16.79 -5.68
C SER A 94 7.08 -17.04 -7.00
N ALA A 95 7.31 -18.19 -7.64
CA ALA A 95 6.56 -18.61 -8.83
C ALA A 95 5.03 -18.67 -8.63
N LEU A 96 4.54 -18.67 -7.38
CA LEU A 96 3.12 -18.62 -7.04
C LEU A 96 2.51 -17.22 -7.14
N HIS A 97 3.32 -16.17 -7.35
CA HIS A 97 2.85 -14.79 -7.27
C HIS A 97 1.69 -14.50 -8.22
N ARG A 98 1.67 -15.08 -9.44
CA ARG A 98 0.58 -14.87 -10.41
C ARG A 98 -0.76 -15.43 -9.94
N ILE A 99 -0.75 -16.61 -9.31
CA ILE A 99 -1.96 -17.23 -8.73
C ILE A 99 -2.50 -16.35 -7.61
N LEU A 100 -1.60 -15.88 -6.74
CA LEU A 100 -1.97 -14.99 -5.63
C LEU A 100 -2.45 -13.62 -6.12
N CYS A 101 -1.80 -13.04 -7.13
CA CYS A 101 -2.22 -11.78 -7.75
C CYS A 101 -3.63 -11.92 -8.35
N ARG A 102 -3.96 -13.03 -9.01
CA ARG A 102 -5.31 -13.26 -9.52
C ARG A 102 -6.35 -13.27 -8.40
N ALA A 103 -6.11 -14.04 -7.35
CA ALA A 103 -7.00 -14.10 -6.18
C ALA A 103 -7.12 -12.74 -5.48
N CYS A 104 -6.00 -12.02 -5.33
CA CYS A 104 -5.95 -10.70 -4.72
C CYS A 104 -6.75 -9.67 -5.51
N ALA A 105 -6.69 -9.71 -6.84
CA ALA A 105 -7.49 -8.82 -7.67
C ALA A 105 -8.99 -9.03 -7.44
N ASP A 106 -9.43 -10.29 -7.43
CA ASP A 106 -10.84 -10.65 -7.21
C ASP A 106 -11.31 -10.24 -5.81
N ALA A 107 -10.49 -10.44 -4.76
CA ALA A 107 -10.83 -10.03 -3.40
C ALA A 107 -10.87 -8.50 -3.24
N CYS A 108 -9.91 -7.78 -3.84
CA CYS A 108 -9.87 -6.32 -3.81
C CYS A 108 -11.08 -5.71 -4.53
N GLU A 109 -11.56 -6.29 -5.64
CA GLU A 109 -12.80 -5.83 -6.28
C GLU A 109 -14.01 -6.01 -5.37
N ARG A 110 -14.20 -7.20 -4.81
CA ARG A 110 -15.31 -7.48 -3.89
C ARG A 110 -15.28 -6.58 -2.67
N CYS A 111 -14.09 -6.34 -2.12
CA CYS A 111 -13.90 -5.40 -1.03
C CYS A 111 -14.28 -3.97 -1.45
N ALA A 112 -13.84 -3.53 -2.63
CA ALA A 112 -14.17 -2.20 -3.13
C ALA A 112 -15.67 -2.02 -3.40
N GLU A 113 -16.36 -3.05 -3.88
CA GLU A 113 -17.81 -3.09 -4.09
C GLU A 113 -18.56 -3.00 -2.76
N GLU A 114 -18.19 -3.81 -1.76
CA GLU A 114 -18.82 -3.79 -0.44
C GLU A 114 -18.59 -2.44 0.26
N CYS A 115 -17.37 -1.89 0.20
CA CYS A 115 -17.08 -0.54 0.67
C CYS A 115 -17.90 0.53 -0.08
N GLY A 116 -18.17 0.33 -1.37
CA GLY A 116 -18.95 1.26 -2.20
C GLY A 116 -20.39 1.45 -1.71
N ARG A 117 -20.94 0.49 -0.96
CA ARG A 117 -22.28 0.59 -0.32
C ARG A 117 -22.33 1.60 0.83
N HIS A 118 -21.16 2.08 1.26
CA HIS A 118 -20.98 2.95 2.42
C HIS A 118 -20.08 4.16 2.09
N SER A 119 -20.12 4.63 0.84
CA SER A 119 -19.21 5.67 0.31
C SER A 119 -19.35 7.06 0.95
N GLU A 120 -20.40 7.30 1.73
CA GLU A 120 -20.59 8.55 2.49
C GLU A 120 -19.53 8.70 3.60
N ASP A 121 -18.99 7.59 4.12
CA ASP A 121 -17.89 7.62 5.07
C ASP A 121 -16.55 7.76 4.34
N GLN A 122 -15.80 8.81 4.66
CA GLN A 122 -14.54 9.12 3.97
C GLN A 122 -13.46 8.04 4.14
N ARG A 123 -13.43 7.32 5.28
CA ARG A 123 -12.48 6.23 5.48
C ARG A 123 -12.85 5.04 4.60
N ILE A 124 -14.14 4.69 4.54
CA ILE A 124 -14.60 3.59 3.69
C ILE A 124 -14.43 3.93 2.20
N ALA A 125 -14.70 5.18 1.80
CA ALA A 125 -14.45 5.65 0.45
C ALA A 125 -12.96 5.55 0.06
N ARG A 126 -12.06 5.92 0.97
CA ARG A 126 -10.61 5.75 0.78
C ARG A 126 -10.24 4.27 0.67
N CYS A 127 -10.83 3.40 1.49
CA CYS A 127 -10.61 1.95 1.39
C CYS A 127 -11.03 1.41 0.02
N SER A 128 -12.23 1.77 -0.47
CA SER A 128 -12.71 1.38 -1.80
C SER A 128 -11.73 1.82 -2.90
N ALA A 129 -11.24 3.06 -2.85
CA ALA A 129 -10.29 3.58 -3.84
C ALA A 129 -8.95 2.83 -3.81
N THR A 130 -8.40 2.55 -2.62
CA THR A 130 -7.17 1.78 -2.46
C THR A 130 -7.33 0.35 -3.00
N CYS A 131 -8.44 -0.32 -2.67
CA CYS A 131 -8.72 -1.66 -3.17
C CYS A 131 -8.85 -1.69 -4.71
N LYS A 132 -9.53 -0.70 -5.32
CA LYS A 132 -9.61 -0.59 -6.79
C LYS A 132 -8.24 -0.46 -7.45
N LYS A 133 -7.35 0.34 -6.86
CA LYS A 133 -5.97 0.49 -7.35
C LYS A 133 -5.22 -0.84 -7.27
N CYS A 134 -5.23 -1.49 -6.10
CA CYS A 134 -4.59 -2.79 -5.91
C CYS A 134 -5.16 -3.86 -6.84
N ALA A 135 -6.47 -3.89 -7.06
CA ALA A 135 -7.09 -4.85 -7.98
C ALA A 135 -6.59 -4.69 -9.43
N ALA A 136 -6.45 -3.44 -9.90
CA ALA A 136 -5.89 -3.16 -11.22
C ALA A 136 -4.43 -3.63 -11.33
N SER A 137 -3.62 -3.31 -10.34
CA SER A 137 -2.20 -3.69 -10.28
C SER A 137 -2.02 -5.22 -10.25
N CYS A 138 -2.75 -5.90 -9.38
CA CYS A 138 -2.74 -7.35 -9.29
C CYS A 138 -3.21 -8.04 -10.58
N ARG A 139 -4.19 -7.49 -11.30
CA ARG A 139 -4.60 -8.03 -12.61
C ARG A 139 -3.49 -7.95 -13.63
N MET A 140 -2.86 -6.79 -13.76
CA MET A 140 -1.72 -6.62 -14.67
C MET A 140 -0.61 -7.63 -14.34
N MET A 141 -0.28 -7.79 -13.06
CA MET A 141 0.74 -8.74 -12.61
C MET A 141 0.36 -10.21 -12.82
N ALA A 142 -0.92 -10.56 -12.66
CA ALA A 142 -1.42 -11.91 -12.92
C ALA A 142 -1.31 -12.27 -14.41
N ASP A 143 -1.48 -11.30 -15.30
CA ASP A 143 -1.50 -11.52 -16.75
C ASP A 143 -0.11 -11.39 -17.40
N MET A 144 0.90 -10.87 -16.69
CA MET A 144 2.30 -10.80 -17.18
C MET A 144 2.84 -12.18 -17.54
N THR A 145 2.89 -12.50 -18.82
CA THR A 145 3.59 -13.68 -19.35
C THR A 145 5.09 -13.45 -19.27
N GLY A 146 5.77 -14.25 -18.46
CA GLY A 146 7.21 -14.50 -18.59
C GLY A 146 7.47 -15.50 -19.70
#